data_AF-A0A840MKK0-F1
#
_entry.id   AF-A0A840MKK0-F1
#
_cell.length_a   1.000
_cell.length_b   1.000
_cell.length_c   1.000
_cell.angle_alpha   90.00
_cell.angle_beta   90.00
_cell.angle_gamma   90.00
#
_symmetry.space_group_name_H-M   'P 1'
#
loop_
_entity.id
_entity.type
_entity.pdbx_description
1 polymer ?
#
loop_
_entity_poly.entity_id
_entity_poly.type
_entity_poly.pdbx_seq_one_letter_code
_entity_poly.pdbx_strand_id
1 'polypeptide(L)'
;MDRKTMRELVFADVEAKNKLEQLLHPLIRETVLEELAHISASYTLLAVPLLVETGTYLKMVNRVLVIDCEEATQIHRVMARSKLTEAEVRAIMLKQASRKARLAFADDVINNDGTSDSLQSQVDTLDTLYNELSRQINQ
;
A
#
# COMPACT_ATOMS: atom_id res chain seq x y z
N MET A 1 24.27 1.16 -3.19
CA MET A 1 23.38 0.74 -4.30
C MET A 1 22.87 1.98 -5.01
N ASP A 2 23.02 2.05 -6.33
CA ASP A 2 22.44 3.13 -7.14
C ASP A 2 20.97 2.81 -7.48
N ARG A 3 20.06 3.43 -6.72
CA ARG A 3 18.61 3.22 -6.89
C ARG A 3 18.06 3.85 -8.16
N LYS A 4 18.71 4.90 -8.69
CA LYS A 4 18.22 5.63 -9.86
C LYS A 4 18.43 4.79 -11.13
N THR A 5 19.64 4.31 -11.34
CA THR A 5 19.98 3.44 -12.48
C THR A 5 19.15 2.14 -12.46
N MET A 6 18.99 1.53 -11.28
CA MET A 6 18.14 0.34 -11.13
C MET A 6 16.68 0.65 -11.49
N ARG A 7 16.14 1.78 -11.03
CA ARG A 7 14.78 2.22 -11.35
C ARG A 7 14.62 2.37 -12.86
N GLU A 8 15.49 3.13 -13.52
CA GLU A 8 15.43 3.34 -14.97
C GLU A 8 15.40 2.02 -15.74
N LEU A 9 16.24 1.06 -15.36
CA LEU A 9 16.27 -0.29 -15.97
C LEU A 9 14.95 -1.05 -15.78
N VAL A 10 14.45 -1.20 -14.55
CA VAL A 10 13.22 -1.99 -14.29
C VAL A 10 11.94 -1.31 -14.78
N PHE A 11 11.99 -0.01 -15.07
CA PHE A 11 10.88 0.69 -15.71
C PHE A 11 10.85 0.47 -17.23
N ALA A 12 12.02 0.27 -17.86
CA ALA A 12 12.16 0.04 -19.30
C ALA A 12 12.08 -1.44 -19.68
N ASP A 13 12.46 -2.36 -18.79
CA ASP A 13 12.58 -3.80 -19.06
C ASP A 13 11.77 -4.64 -18.05
N VAL A 14 10.78 -5.36 -18.57
CA VAL A 14 9.90 -6.25 -17.80
C VAL A 14 10.64 -7.48 -17.28
N GLU A 15 11.60 -8.03 -18.03
CA GLU A 15 12.39 -9.18 -17.57
C GLU A 15 13.31 -8.78 -16.42
N ALA A 16 13.97 -7.63 -16.55
CA ALA A 16 14.79 -7.07 -15.47
C ALA A 16 13.96 -6.80 -14.20
N LYS A 17 12.74 -6.25 -14.37
CA LYS A 17 11.79 -6.06 -13.27
C LYS A 17 11.45 -7.39 -12.59
N ASN A 18 11.03 -8.39 -13.36
CA ASN A 18 10.65 -9.70 -12.83
C ASN A 18 11.80 -10.37 -12.08
N LYS A 19 13.02 -10.29 -12.62
CA LYS A 19 14.22 -10.84 -11.96
C LYS A 19 14.52 -10.16 -10.63
N LEU A 20 14.39 -8.83 -10.57
CA LEU A 20 14.56 -8.07 -9.33
C LEU A 20 13.49 -8.46 -8.30
N GLU A 21 12.23 -8.53 -8.72
CA GLU A 21 11.10 -8.89 -7.87
C GLU A 21 11.24 -10.32 -7.32
N GLN A 22 11.64 -11.29 -8.14
CA GLN A 22 11.88 -12.68 -7.71
C GLN A 22 12.98 -12.79 -6.65
N LEU A 23 14.01 -11.95 -6.73
CA LEU A 23 15.07 -11.91 -5.72
C LEU A 23 14.59 -11.26 -4.43
N LEU A 24 13.85 -10.16 -4.52
CA LEU A 24 13.49 -9.34 -3.36
C LEU A 24 12.27 -9.87 -2.60
N HIS A 25 11.24 -10.40 -3.28
CA HIS A 25 9.99 -10.78 -2.62
C HIS A 25 10.16 -11.84 -1.51
N PRO A 26 10.95 -12.92 -1.70
CA PRO A 26 11.18 -13.89 -0.63
C PRO A 26 11.86 -13.25 0.59
N LEU A 27 12.90 -12.44 0.37
CA LEU A 27 13.65 -11.78 1.44
C LEU A 27 12.77 -10.78 2.20
N ILE A 28 12.00 -9.96 1.48
CA ILE A 28 11.06 -9.01 2.10
C ILE A 28 10.02 -9.77 2.94
N ARG A 29 9.50 -10.89 2.43
CA ARG A 29 8.51 -11.68 3.16
C ARG A 29 9.09 -12.29 4.43
N GLU A 30 10.31 -12.81 4.37
CA GLU A 30 11.01 -13.36 5.53
C GLU A 30 11.20 -12.27 6.60
N THR A 31 11.74 -11.11 6.22
CA THR A 31 11.89 -9.97 7.14
C THR A 31 10.55 -9.52 7.73
N VAL A 32 9.48 -9.44 6.94
CA VAL A 32 8.15 -9.08 7.46
C VAL A 32 7.66 -10.11 8.48
N LEU A 33 7.84 -11.40 8.23
CA LEU A 33 7.43 -12.46 9.17
C LEU A 33 8.24 -12.41 10.47
N GLU A 34 9.54 -12.17 10.37
CA GLU A 34 10.42 -11.99 11.53
C GLU A 34 10.00 -10.78 12.36
N GLU A 35 9.77 -9.62 11.73
CA GLU A 35 9.32 -8.41 12.41
C GLU A 35 7.96 -8.63 13.09
N LEU A 36 7.01 -9.25 12.39
CA LEU A 36 5.69 -9.57 12.94
C LEU A 36 5.78 -10.49 14.17
N ALA A 37 6.72 -11.43 14.20
CA ALA A 37 6.92 -12.33 15.34
C ALA A 37 7.43 -11.59 16.60
N HIS A 38 8.00 -10.39 16.45
CA HIS A 38 8.54 -9.58 17.55
C HIS A 38 7.63 -8.44 18.01
N ILE A 39 6.51 -8.19 17.32
CA ILE A 39 5.58 -7.12 17.67
C ILE A 39 4.61 -7.59 18.76
N SER A 40 4.61 -6.87 19.88
CA SER A 40 3.60 -7.01 20.94
C SER A 40 2.71 -5.77 20.92
N ALA A 41 1.72 -5.76 20.04
CA ALA A 41 0.73 -4.69 19.93
C ALA A 41 -0.69 -5.30 19.82
N SER A 42 -1.71 -4.50 20.16
CA SER A 42 -3.11 -4.92 20.02
C SER A 42 -3.45 -5.29 18.58
N TYR A 43 -2.93 -4.55 17.60
CA TYR A 43 -3.01 -4.87 16.18
C TYR A 43 -1.74 -4.36 15.48
N THR A 44 -1.51 -4.77 14.23
CA THR A 44 -0.34 -4.34 13.44
C THR A 44 -0.78 -3.93 12.04
N LEU A 45 -0.20 -2.84 11.52
CA LEU A 45 -0.45 -2.36 10.16
C LEU A 45 0.69 -2.77 9.24
N LEU A 46 0.36 -3.55 8.20
CA LEU A 46 1.30 -3.87 7.13
C LEU A 46 1.01 -2.98 5.91
N ALA A 47 1.87 -2.01 5.65
CA ALA A 47 1.73 -1.10 4.51
C ALA A 47 2.27 -1.74 3.21
N VAL A 48 1.37 -2.24 2.36
CA VAL A 48 1.74 -2.95 1.11
C VAL A 48 1.23 -2.18 -0.12
N PRO A 49 2.10 -1.47 -0.87
CA PRO A 49 1.69 -0.67 -2.03
C PRO A 49 1.07 -1.46 -3.19
N LEU A 50 1.40 -2.74 -3.32
CA LEU A 50 0.93 -3.63 -4.39
C LEU A 50 0.12 -4.82 -3.83
N LEU A 51 -0.66 -4.55 -2.78
CA LEU A 51 -1.41 -5.59 -2.05
C LEU A 51 -2.34 -6.37 -2.97
N VAL A 52 -3.08 -5.66 -3.82
CA VAL A 52 -4.13 -6.22 -4.68
C VAL A 52 -3.53 -6.88 -5.91
N GLU A 53 -2.48 -6.29 -6.47
CA GLU A 53 -1.79 -6.76 -7.67
C GLU A 53 -1.11 -8.10 -7.44
N THR A 54 -0.51 -8.29 -6.26
CA THR A 54 0.25 -9.50 -5.93
C THR A 54 -0.59 -10.52 -5.17
N GLY A 55 -1.55 -10.08 -4.36
CA GLY A 55 -2.36 -10.93 -3.50
C GLY A 55 -1.58 -11.69 -2.40
N THR A 56 -0.25 -11.56 -2.36
CA THR A 56 0.65 -12.33 -1.49
C THR A 56 0.28 -12.20 -0.02
N TYR A 57 -0.03 -10.97 0.41
CA TYR A 57 -0.31 -10.65 1.80
C TYR A 57 -1.79 -10.70 2.16
N LEU A 58 -2.70 -10.85 1.18
CA LEU A 58 -4.15 -10.91 1.46
C LEU A 58 -4.53 -12.06 2.38
N LYS A 59 -3.78 -13.18 2.33
CA LYS A 59 -3.99 -14.33 3.22
C LYS A 59 -3.34 -14.19 4.60
N MET A 60 -2.51 -13.17 4.79
CA MET A 60 -1.76 -12.94 6.03
C MET A 60 -2.40 -11.87 6.91
N VAL A 61 -3.34 -11.10 6.37
CA VAL A 61 -4.01 -10.01 7.08
C VAL A 61 -5.43 -10.42 7.45
N ASN A 62 -5.91 -9.97 8.60
CA ASN A 62 -7.30 -10.16 9.01
C ASN A 62 -8.25 -9.15 8.36
N ARG A 63 -7.72 -8.03 7.87
CA ARG A 63 -8.49 -6.89 7.38
C ARG A 63 -7.68 -6.04 6.40
N VAL A 64 -8.35 -5.43 5.42
CA VAL A 64 -7.76 -4.59 4.38
C VAL A 64 -8.29 -3.16 4.49
N LEU A 65 -7.40 -2.24 4.84
CA LEU A 65 -7.65 -0.80 4.85
C LEU A 65 -7.14 -0.15 3.55
N VAL A 66 -8.01 0.51 2.79
CA VAL A 66 -7.63 1.28 1.60
C VAL A 66 -7.66 2.77 1.91
N ILE A 67 -6.55 3.46 1.64
CA ILE A 67 -6.51 4.93 1.62
C ILE A 67 -6.85 5.39 0.21
N ASP A 68 -7.99 6.05 0.04
CA ASP A 68 -8.53 6.44 -1.25
C ASP A 68 -8.61 7.96 -1.40
N CYS A 69 -8.40 8.44 -2.62
CA CYS A 69 -8.70 9.80 -3.04
C CYS A 69 -8.99 9.82 -4.53
N GLU A 70 -9.59 10.90 -5.04
CA GLU A 70 -9.83 11.06 -6.46
C GLU A 70 -8.55 10.95 -7.29
N GLU A 71 -8.65 10.38 -8.50
CA GLU A 71 -7.49 10.22 -9.38
C GLU A 71 -6.84 11.56 -9.73
N ALA A 72 -7.65 12.63 -9.88
CA ALA A 72 -7.14 13.98 -10.08
C ALA A 72 -6.29 14.45 -8.89
N THR A 73 -6.74 14.19 -7.66
CA THR A 73 -6.00 14.45 -6.42
C THR A 73 -4.68 13.68 -6.37
N GLN A 74 -4.70 12.39 -6.73
CA GLN A 74 -3.49 11.54 -6.80
C GLN A 74 -2.47 12.13 -7.77
N ILE A 75 -2.90 12.45 -8.99
CA ILE A 75 -2.05 13.02 -10.04
C ILE A 75 -1.41 14.32 -9.55
N HIS A 76 -2.22 15.26 -9.06
CA HIS A 76 -1.75 16.55 -8.59
C HIS A 76 -0.70 16.42 -7.48
N ARG A 77 -0.97 15.58 -6.46
CA ARG A 77 -0.06 15.37 -5.32
C ARG A 77 1.25 14.72 -5.73
N VAL A 78 1.23 13.73 -6.63
CA VAL A 78 2.45 13.07 -7.12
C VAL A 78 3.29 14.04 -7.95
N MET A 79 2.69 14.82 -8.84
CA MET A 79 3.41 15.84 -9.62
C MET A 79 4.08 16.86 -8.70
N ALA A 80 3.35 17.38 -7.71
CA ALA A 80 3.88 18.38 -6.77
C ALA A 80 5.10 17.86 -5.98
N ARG A 81 5.00 16.62 -5.47
CA ARG A 81 6.02 15.98 -4.62
C ARG A 81 7.21 15.44 -5.42
N SER A 82 6.95 14.73 -6.51
CA SER A 82 7.94 13.92 -7.21
C SER A 82 8.45 14.55 -8.50
N LYS A 83 7.94 15.72 -8.89
CA LYS A 83 8.35 16.49 -10.08
C LYS A 83 8.24 15.70 -11.39
N LEU A 84 7.33 14.73 -11.43
CA LEU A 84 6.97 13.98 -12.63
C LEU A 84 5.96 14.78 -13.46
N THR A 85 5.95 14.54 -14.76
CA THR A 85 4.91 15.02 -15.67
C THR A 85 3.61 14.25 -15.45
N GLU A 86 2.47 14.85 -15.81
CA GLU A 86 1.17 14.17 -15.72
C GLU A 86 1.15 12.85 -16.50
N ALA A 87 1.77 12.84 -17.69
CA ALA A 87 1.85 11.65 -18.54
C ALA A 87 2.60 10.49 -17.85
N GLU A 88 3.72 10.79 -17.16
CA GLU A 88 4.47 9.80 -16.38
C GLU A 88 3.65 9.27 -15.20
N VAL A 89 2.93 10.15 -14.49
CA VAL A 89 2.09 9.74 -13.35
C VAL A 89 0.97 8.82 -13.81
N ARG A 90 0.27 9.18 -14.90
CA ARG A 90 -0.78 8.34 -15.50
C ARG A 90 -0.23 7.00 -15.97
N ALA A 91 0.95 6.98 -16.59
CA ALA A 91 1.62 5.74 -17.00
C ALA A 91 1.97 4.83 -15.81
N ILE A 92 2.33 5.40 -14.66
CA ILE A 92 2.54 4.64 -13.41
C ILE A 92 1.22 4.08 -12.89
N MET A 93 0.17 4.90 -12.81
CA MET A 93 -1.15 4.48 -12.32
C MET A 93 -1.73 3.34 -13.16
N LEU A 94 -1.53 3.35 -14.48
CA LEU A 94 -1.96 2.28 -15.40
C LEU A 94 -1.28 0.93 -15.16
N LYS A 95 -0.11 0.91 -14.51
CA LYS A 95 0.61 -0.32 -14.15
C LYS A 95 0.14 -0.91 -12.81
N GLN A 96 -0.77 -0.24 -12.12
CA GLN A 96 -1.31 -0.62 -10.81
C GLN A 96 -2.78 -1.08 -10.93
N ALA A 97 -3.28 -1.73 -9.89
CA ALA A 97 -4.69 -2.08 -9.79
C ALA A 97 -5.54 -0.81 -9.84
N SER A 98 -6.63 -0.83 -10.61
CA SER A 98 -7.55 0.32 -10.70
C SER A 98 -8.13 0.70 -9.33
N ARG A 99 -8.55 1.96 -9.18
CA ARG A 99 -9.24 2.44 -7.96
C ARG A 99 -10.41 1.51 -7.58
N LYS A 100 -11.25 1.17 -8.57
CA LYS A 100 -12.38 0.25 -8.38
C LYS A 100 -11.94 -1.13 -7.88
N ALA A 101 -10.86 -1.68 -8.44
CA ALA A 101 -10.32 -2.96 -8.00
C ALA A 101 -9.83 -2.87 -6.55
N ARG A 102 -9.09 -1.82 -6.17
CA ARG A 102 -8.63 -1.64 -4.79
C ARG A 102 -9.77 -1.56 -3.79
N LEU A 103 -10.78 -0.73 -4.09
CA LEU A 103 -11.96 -0.58 -3.25
C LEU A 103 -12.78 -1.88 -3.10
N ALA A 104 -12.78 -2.75 -4.11
CA ALA A 104 -13.48 -4.02 -4.04
C ALA A 104 -12.85 -5.03 -3.06
N PHE A 105 -11.58 -4.84 -2.67
CA PHE A 105 -10.89 -5.65 -1.66
C PHE A 105 -10.86 -5.00 -0.28
N ALA A 106 -11.42 -3.80 -0.13
CA ALA A 106 -11.37 -3.05 1.12
C ALA A 106 -12.43 -3.56 2.10
N ASP A 107 -12.01 -3.84 3.33
CA ASP A 107 -12.94 -3.97 4.46
C ASP A 107 -13.30 -2.57 5.00
N ASP A 108 -12.32 -1.66 5.01
CA ASP A 108 -12.50 -0.27 5.39
C ASP A 108 -11.79 0.67 4.41
N VAL A 109 -12.32 1.90 4.31
CA VAL A 109 -11.77 2.94 3.44
C VAL A 109 -11.61 4.22 4.23
N ILE A 110 -10.42 4.82 4.12
CA ILE A 110 -10.20 6.21 4.54
C ILE A 110 -10.23 7.09 3.30
N ASN A 111 -11.09 8.10 3.31
CA ASN A 111 -11.10 9.14 2.29
C ASN A 111 -10.04 10.22 2.62
N ASN A 112 -9.12 10.43 1.68
CA ASN A 112 -8.00 11.34 1.76
C ASN A 112 -8.11 12.55 0.79
N ASP A 113 -9.31 12.85 0.28
CA ASP A 113 -9.61 14.09 -0.44
C ASP A 113 -9.85 15.28 0.51
N GLY A 114 -10.15 15.00 1.78
CA GLY A 114 -10.45 16.00 2.80
C GLY A 114 -9.24 16.71 3.42
N THR A 115 -9.48 17.36 4.56
CA THR A 115 -8.45 18.03 5.37
C THR A 115 -7.73 17.04 6.28
N SER A 116 -6.56 17.43 6.79
CA SER A 116 -5.85 16.64 7.80
C SER A 116 -6.70 16.31 9.03
N ASP A 117 -7.56 17.24 9.47
CA ASP A 117 -8.45 17.03 10.62
C ASP A 117 -9.49 15.95 10.30
N SER A 118 -10.09 16.00 9.11
CA SER A 118 -11.05 14.97 8.68
C SER A 118 -10.39 13.60 8.50
N LEU A 119 -9.11 13.57 8.14
CA LEU A 119 -8.31 12.36 8.05
C LEU A 119 -8.05 11.79 9.44
N GLN A 120 -7.66 12.64 10.40
CA GLN A 120 -7.40 12.23 11.77
C GLN A 120 -8.64 11.62 12.43
N SER A 121 -9.82 12.24 12.27
CA SER A 121 -11.06 11.68 12.83
C SER A 121 -11.42 10.30 12.27
N GLN A 122 -11.16 10.06 10.98
CA GLN A 122 -11.36 8.73 10.37
C GLN A 122 -10.35 7.71 10.93
N VAL A 123 -9.10 8.11 11.12
CA VAL A 123 -8.06 7.26 11.73
C VAL A 123 -8.43 6.89 13.16
N ASP A 124 -8.85 7.84 13.99
CA ASP A 124 -9.22 7.59 15.40
C ASP A 124 -10.40 6.62 15.51
N THR A 125 -11.37 6.75 14.60
CA THR A 125 -12.53 5.85 14.51
C THR A 125 -12.08 4.42 14.20
N LEU A 126 -11.19 4.24 13.22
CA LEU A 126 -10.70 2.92 12.83
C LEU A 126 -9.72 2.33 13.86
N ASP A 127 -8.91 3.16 14.52
CA ASP A 127 -8.04 2.71 15.61
C ASP A 127 -8.86 2.11 16.76
N THR A 128 -9.95 2.77 17.15
CA THR A 128 -10.87 2.25 18.16
C THR A 128 -11.45 0.91 17.73
N LEU A 129 -11.97 0.84 16.50
CA LEU A 129 -12.53 -0.39 15.93
C LEU A 129 -11.52 -1.55 15.91
N TYR A 130 -10.28 -1.30 15.45
CA TYR A 130 -9.27 -2.35 15.33
C TYR A 130 -8.78 -2.86 16.69
N ASN A 131 -8.70 -1.97 17.70
CA ASN A 131 -8.43 -2.39 19.08
C ASN A 131 -9.56 -3.26 19.66
N GLU A 132 -10.82 -2.99 19.30
CA GLU A 132 -11.94 -3.83 19.74
C GLU A 132 -11.93 -5.20 19.06
N LEU A 133 -11.75 -5.22 17.73
CA LEU A 133 -11.68 -6.45 16.95
C LEU A 133 -10.53 -7.35 17.39
N SER A 134 -9.36 -6.78 17.69
CA SER A 134 -8.22 -7.58 18.09
C SER A 134 -8.41 -8.28 19.45
N ARG A 135 -9.20 -7.69 20.36
CA ARG A 135 -9.58 -8.35 21.62
C ARG A 135 -10.50 -9.55 21.38
N GLN A 136 -11.31 -9.53 20.32
CA GLN A 136 -12.22 -10.63 19.99
C GLN A 136 -11.49 -11.78 19.30
N ILE A 137 -10.47 -11.50 18.49
CA ILE A 137 -9.67 -12.53 17.80
C ILE A 137 -8.76 -13.30 18.78
N ASN A 138 -8.34 -12.64 19.86
CA ASN A 138 -7.46 -13.23 20.88
C ASN A 138 -8.19 -13.97 22.02
N GLN A 139 -9.52 -14.13 21.94
CA GLN A 139 -10.34 -14.94 22.86
C GLN A 139 -10.65 -16.30 22.26
#